data_AF-A0A800C809-F1
#
_entry.id   AF-A0A800C809-F1
#
_cell.length_a   1.000
_cell.length_b   1.000
_cell.length_c   1.000
_cell.angle_alpha   90.00
_cell.angle_beta   90.00
_cell.angle_gamma   90.00
#
_symmetry.space_group_name_H-M   'P 1'
#
loop_
_entity.id
_entity.type
_entity.pdbx_description
1 polymer ?
#
loop_
_entity_poly.entity_id
_entity_poly.type
_entity_poly.pdbx_seq_one_letter_code
_entity_poly.pdbx_strand_id
1 'polypeptide(L)'
;MKKIVAFARVEVVVEEEIEILWGKYGPKGGIKKSVFESYFKGKRRGAAIVFSEIQQLLPAIDPYELVSNFVPPQNYRYLSEEESRVLVQGAPTIDRWEL
;
A
#
# COMPACT_ATOMS: atom_id res chain seq x y z
N MET A 1 -12.98 14.08 -7.11
CA MET A 1 -11.51 14.09 -7.21
C MET A 1 -10.96 12.88 -6.44
N LYS A 2 -9.90 12.21 -6.92
CA LYS A 2 -9.31 11.05 -6.23
C LYS A 2 -8.31 11.55 -5.19
N LYS A 3 -8.32 10.98 -3.98
CA LYS A 3 -7.55 11.45 -2.83
C LYS A 3 -6.75 10.34 -2.17
N ILE A 4 -5.70 10.70 -1.43
CA ILE A 4 -4.99 9.82 -0.52
C ILE A 4 -5.73 9.84 0.82
N VAL A 5 -6.20 8.69 1.26
CA VAL A 5 -7.12 8.58 2.42
C VAL A 5 -6.50 7.95 3.65
N ALA A 6 -5.33 7.31 3.50
CA ALA A 6 -4.63 6.63 4.58
C ALA A 6 -3.18 6.34 4.18
N PHE A 7 -2.36 6.05 5.17
CA PHE A 7 -1.08 5.36 5.01
C PHE A 7 -1.00 4.18 5.98
N ALA A 8 -0.07 3.26 5.72
CA ALA A 8 0.17 2.10 6.57
C ALA A 8 1.64 1.70 6.49
N ARG A 9 2.12 1.01 7.52
CA ARG A 9 3.45 0.39 7.54
C ARG A 9 3.40 -0.93 6.79
N VAL A 10 4.43 -1.22 5.99
CA VAL A 10 4.68 -2.59 5.55
C VAL A 10 5.31 -3.34 6.72
N GLU A 11 4.56 -4.29 7.29
CA GLU A 11 5.04 -5.14 8.38
C GLU A 11 5.98 -6.21 7.84
N VAL A 12 5.54 -6.92 6.79
CA VAL A 12 6.33 -7.97 6.15
C VAL A 12 5.88 -8.17 4.70
N VAL A 13 6.82 -8.56 3.85
CA VAL A 13 6.55 -9.08 2.52
C VAL A 13 6.80 -10.58 2.53
N VAL A 14 5.80 -11.36 2.13
CA VAL A 14 5.86 -12.83 2.13
C VAL A 14 5.77 -13.34 0.70
N GLU A 15 6.82 -14.00 0.23
CA GLU A 15 6.86 -14.63 -1.09
C GLU A 15 6.64 -16.13 -0.99
N GLU A 16 5.52 -16.61 -1.55
CA GLU A 16 5.14 -18.02 -1.49
C GLU A 16 4.38 -18.49 -2.73
N GLU A 17 4.07 -19.78 -2.76
CA GLU A 17 3.13 -20.34 -3.73
C GLU A 17 1.73 -19.74 -3.60
N ILE A 18 1.05 -19.57 -4.74
CA ILE A 18 -0.23 -18.84 -4.83
C ILE A 18 -1.31 -19.45 -3.93
N GLU A 19 -1.35 -20.77 -3.83
CA GLU A 19 -2.28 -21.53 -2.99
C GLU A 19 -2.02 -21.26 -1.50
N ILE A 20 -0.75 -21.21 -1.10
CA ILE A 20 -0.33 -20.90 0.28
C ILE A 20 -0.68 -19.45 0.62
N LEU A 21 -0.41 -18.52 -0.30
CA LEU A 21 -0.77 -17.11 -0.13
C LEU A 21 -2.28 -16.93 0.02
N TRP A 22 -3.09 -17.58 -0.82
CA TRP A 22 -4.53 -17.52 -0.70
C TRP A 22 -5.04 -18.09 0.62
N GLY A 23 -4.54 -19.27 1.02
CA GLY A 23 -4.94 -19.92 2.26
C GLY A 23 -4.65 -19.06 3.50
N LYS A 24 -3.50 -18.36 3.52
CA LYS A 24 -3.09 -17.54 4.66
C LYS A 24 -3.70 -16.13 4.66
N TYR A 25 -3.76 -15.48 3.51
CA TYR A 25 -4.05 -14.04 3.41
C TYR A 25 -5.32 -13.70 2.63
N GLY A 26 -5.85 -14.62 1.82
CA GLY A 26 -7.06 -14.40 1.01
C GLY A 26 -8.26 -13.89 1.81
N PRO A 27 -8.62 -14.50 2.96
CA PRO A 27 -9.72 -14.02 3.80
C PRO A 27 -9.51 -12.62 4.39
N LYS A 28 -8.25 -12.15 4.50
CA LYS A 28 -7.88 -10.84 5.06
C LYS A 28 -7.68 -9.77 3.99
N GLY A 29 -7.43 -10.16 2.73
CA GLY A 29 -7.04 -9.27 1.63
C GLY A 29 -8.17 -8.50 0.95
N GLY A 30 -9.42 -8.69 1.37
CA GLY A 30 -10.57 -7.91 0.87
C GLY A 30 -10.98 -8.17 -0.58
N ILE A 31 -10.46 -9.23 -1.22
CA ILE A 31 -10.78 -9.61 -2.61
C ILE A 31 -11.43 -10.99 -2.67
N LYS A 32 -12.24 -11.23 -3.72
CA LYS A 32 -12.83 -12.55 -3.98
C LYS A 32 -11.78 -13.52 -4.52
N LYS A 33 -11.91 -14.81 -4.17
CA LYS A 33 -11.01 -15.87 -4.66
C LYS A 33 -10.88 -15.90 -6.18
N SER A 34 -11.99 -15.78 -6.90
CA SER A 34 -11.99 -15.78 -8.36
C SER A 34 -11.19 -14.63 -8.98
N VAL A 35 -11.18 -13.46 -8.35
CA VAL A 35 -10.39 -12.30 -8.79
C VAL A 35 -8.91 -12.57 -8.57
N PHE A 36 -8.56 -13.11 -7.40
CA PHE A 36 -7.19 -13.51 -7.08
C PHE A 36 -6.66 -14.59 -8.04
N GLU A 37 -7.43 -15.67 -8.25
CA GLU A 37 -7.09 -16.75 -9.17
C GLU A 37 -6.93 -16.26 -10.62
N SER A 38 -7.81 -15.35 -11.07
CA SER A 38 -7.69 -14.75 -12.40
C SER A 38 -6.42 -13.90 -12.54
N TYR A 39 -6.06 -13.12 -11.50
CA TYR A 39 -4.87 -12.28 -11.51
C TYR A 39 -3.59 -13.11 -11.56
N PHE A 40 -3.54 -14.22 -10.82
CA PHE A 40 -2.38 -15.11 -10.75
C PHE A 40 -2.43 -16.27 -11.76
N LYS A 41 -3.32 -16.24 -12.75
CA LYS A 41 -3.45 -17.32 -13.74
C LYS A 41 -2.11 -17.62 -14.43
N GLY A 42 -1.67 -18.87 -14.34
CA GLY A 42 -0.39 -19.33 -14.91
C GLY A 42 0.85 -18.91 -14.12
N LYS A 43 0.70 -18.40 -12.90
CA LYS A 43 1.80 -18.09 -11.98
C LYS A 43 1.84 -19.11 -10.86
N ARG A 44 3.04 -19.57 -10.50
CA ARG A 44 3.26 -20.50 -9.38
C ARG A 44 3.51 -19.80 -8.05
N ARG A 45 4.15 -18.63 -8.09
CA ARG A 45 4.55 -17.85 -6.90
C ARG A 45 4.06 -16.41 -7.01
N GLY A 46 3.87 -15.77 -5.86
CA GLY A 46 3.49 -14.37 -5.74
C GLY A 46 4.03 -13.78 -4.43
N ALA A 47 3.58 -12.56 -4.12
CA ALA A 47 3.91 -11.88 -2.88
C ALA A 47 2.65 -11.36 -2.18
N ALA A 48 2.61 -11.48 -0.86
CA ALA A 48 1.67 -10.76 -0.01
C ALA A 48 2.41 -9.63 0.72
N ILE A 49 1.87 -8.41 0.63
CA ILE A 49 2.33 -7.27 1.42
C ILE A 49 1.40 -7.16 2.62
N VAL A 50 1.93 -7.43 3.81
CA VAL A 50 1.17 -7.34 5.07
C VAL A 50 1.36 -5.94 5.62
N PHE A 51 0.24 -5.26 5.88
CA PHE A 51 0.24 -3.92 6.44
C PHE A 51 -0.06 -3.93 7.94
N SER A 52 0.63 -3.08 8.68
CA SER A 52 0.35 -2.75 10.08
C SER A 52 0.20 -1.22 10.24
N GLU A 53 -0.17 -0.77 11.43
CA GLU A 53 -0.21 0.67 11.77
C GLU A 53 -0.97 1.52 10.75
N ILE A 54 -2.16 1.07 10.34
CA ILE A 54 -2.99 1.79 9.38
C ILE A 54 -3.50 3.08 10.04
N GLN A 55 -3.23 4.21 9.40
CA GLN A 55 -3.73 5.50 9.84
C GLN A 55 -4.55 6.17 8.76
N GLN A 56 -5.79 6.50 9.10
CA GLN A 56 -6.68 7.27 8.26
C GLN A 56 -6.29 8.76 8.27
N LEU A 57 -6.31 9.39 7.09
CA LEU A 57 -6.09 10.81 6.92
C LEU A 57 -7.44 11.54 6.92
N LEU A 58 -7.63 12.42 7.90
CA LEU A 58 -8.81 13.27 8.05
C LEU A 58 -8.35 14.73 8.24
N PRO A 59 -8.48 15.60 7.22
CA PRO A 59 -9.10 15.34 5.91
C PRO A 59 -8.21 14.47 5.00
N ALA A 60 -8.85 13.82 4.01
CA ALA A 60 -8.12 13.14 2.94
C ALA A 60 -7.34 14.14 2.08
N ILE A 61 -6.12 13.77 1.70
CA ILE A 61 -5.17 14.62 0.98
C ILE A 61 -5.47 14.61 -0.52
N ASP A 62 -5.45 15.80 -1.14
CA ASP A 62 -5.48 15.93 -2.58
C ASP A 62 -4.04 16.02 -3.14
N PRO A 63 -3.49 14.94 -3.74
CA PRO A 63 -2.10 14.95 -4.16
C PRO A 63 -1.85 15.87 -5.36
N TYR A 64 -2.89 16.23 -6.12
CA TYR A 64 -2.75 17.12 -7.28
C TYR A 64 -2.56 18.59 -6.88
N GLU A 65 -2.92 18.95 -5.65
CA GLU A 65 -2.68 20.28 -5.09
C GLU A 65 -1.29 20.41 -4.45
N LEU A 66 -0.72 19.30 -3.97
CA LEU A 66 0.51 19.30 -3.18
C LEU A 66 1.75 18.83 -3.95
N VAL A 67 1.58 18.04 -5.01
CA VAL A 67 2.69 17.47 -5.77
C VAL A 67 2.56 17.87 -7.23
N SER A 68 3.52 18.65 -7.72
CA SER A 68 3.57 19.09 -9.10
C SER A 68 3.66 17.90 -10.05
N ASN A 69 2.84 17.89 -11.12
CA ASN A 69 2.74 16.80 -12.08
C ASN A 69 2.47 15.42 -11.45
N PHE A 70 1.67 15.37 -10.37
CA PHE A 70 1.33 14.11 -9.74
C PHE A 70 0.63 13.14 -10.71
N VAL A 71 1.17 11.92 -10.79
CA VAL A 71 0.57 10.79 -11.51
C VAL A 71 0.42 9.62 -10.54
N PRO A 72 -0.79 9.04 -10.38
CA PRO A 72 -0.97 7.83 -9.58
C PRO A 72 -0.07 6.70 -10.12
N PRO A 73 0.75 6.05 -9.27
CA PRO A 73 1.61 4.96 -9.72
C PRO A 73 0.76 3.75 -10.13
N GLN A 74 1.21 3.03 -11.17
CA GLN A 74 0.59 1.75 -11.54
C GLN A 74 0.87 0.65 -10.50
N ASN A 75 2.07 0.67 -9.91
CA ASN A 75 2.47 -0.20 -8.80
C ASN A 75 2.70 0.67 -7.55
N TYR A 76 3.96 1.01 -7.27
CA TYR A 76 4.37 1.93 -6.22
C TYR A 76 5.42 2.88 -6.78
N ARG A 77 5.65 4.00 -6.09
CA ARG A 77 6.80 4.88 -6.33
C ARG A 77 7.39 5.31 -5.01
N TYR A 78 8.68 5.57 -5.01
CA TYR A 78 9.33 6.27 -3.90
C TYR A 78 8.91 7.74 -3.93
N LEU A 79 8.67 8.30 -2.74
CA LEU A 79 8.46 9.72 -2.55
C LEU A 79 9.82 10.38 -2.35
N SER A 80 10.01 11.58 -2.90
CA SER A 80 11.12 12.44 -2.49
C SER A 80 10.94 12.87 -1.02
N GLU A 81 11.99 13.39 -0.40
CA GLU A 81 11.87 13.96 0.95
C GLU A 81 10.83 15.10 1.00
N GLU A 82 10.76 15.92 -0.03
CA GLU A 82 9.79 17.01 -0.12
C GLU A 82 8.36 16.46 -0.20
N GLU A 83 8.12 15.48 -1.07
CA GLU A 83 6.81 14.83 -1.21
C GLU A 83 6.41 14.10 0.07
N SER A 84 7.35 13.41 0.72
CA SER A 84 7.12 12.76 2.00
C SER A 84 6.71 13.78 3.07
N ARG A 85 7.40 14.92 3.14
CA ARG A 85 7.07 16.00 4.09
C ARG A 85 5.65 16.54 3.86
N VAL A 86 5.23 16.77 2.62
CA VAL A 86 3.90 17.37 2.35
C VAL A 86 2.75 16.35 2.37
N LEU A 87 2.98 15.10 1.96
CA LEU A 87 1.94 14.06 1.91
C LEU A 87 1.77 13.31 3.24
N VAL A 88 2.79 13.32 4.10
CA VAL A 88 2.82 12.54 5.35
C VAL A 88 2.83 13.45 6.58
N GLN A 89 2.68 14.77 6.38
CA GLN A 89 2.49 15.75 7.45
C GLN A 89 1.23 15.39 8.28
N GLY A 90 1.44 14.96 9.53
CA GLY A 90 0.38 14.50 10.44
C GLY A 90 0.34 13.00 10.68
N ALA A 91 1.16 12.21 9.98
CA ALA A 91 1.52 10.89 10.46
C ALA A 91 2.36 11.02 11.74
N PRO A 92 2.15 10.20 12.78
CA PRO A 92 3.10 10.08 13.89
C PRO A 92 4.45 9.80 13.24
N THR A 93 5.36 10.72 13.52
CA THR A 93 6.68 10.86 12.92
C THR A 93 7.23 9.54 12.38
N ILE A 94 7.47 9.48 11.07
CA ILE A 94 8.37 8.48 10.48
C ILE A 94 9.73 8.52 11.21
N ASP A 95 10.10 9.67 11.79
CA ASP A 95 11.28 9.86 12.66
C ASP A 95 11.29 9.03 13.97
N ARG A 96 10.20 8.37 14.36
CA ARG A 96 10.20 7.42 15.50
C ARG A 96 10.60 6.00 15.10
N TRP A 97 10.81 5.76 13.81
CA TRP A 97 11.01 4.43 13.29
C TRP A 97 12.51 4.32 13.02
N GLU A 98 13.25 4.05 14.10
CA GLU A 98 14.70 3.83 14.03
C GLU A 98 14.99 2.82 12.92
N LEU A 99 15.79 3.25 11.93
CA LEU A 99 16.42 2.40 10.93
C LEU A 99 17.55 1.59 11.55
#